data_AF-A0A817TLH1-F1
#
_entry.id   AF-A0A817TLH1-F1
#
_cell.length_a   1.000
_cell.length_b   1.000
_cell.length_c   1.000
_cell.angle_alpha   90.00
_cell.angle_beta   90.00
_cell.angle_gamma   90.00
#
_symmetry.space_group_name_H-M   'P 1'
#
loop_
_entity.id
_entity.type
_entity.pdbx_description
1 polymer ?
#
loop_
_entity_poly.entity_id
_entity_poly.type
_entity_poly.pdbx_seq_one_letter_code
_entity_poly.pdbx_strand_id
1 'polypeptide(L)'
;MCIRSTRSAKQALFINAVGSALIVFLSSLIGVIIYAYYADCDPYTTKKLQEIDQIVPYFVMEVLGDKKGLPGVFLACVFSGTLSTISSGLNSLAAVLVEDVYKRLLGRQLTDQRQGFICKIVSVLLGVFVMLLTYVVSYFGSILNATLSLFGVLEGPIMGVFVLGFFFPQANRRGALVGFFTSLAVELWIFLGAQITKKQMASVSLSLSIANCTDIANGALTNWTTSTVTSTFLK
;
A
#
# COMPACT_ATOMS: atom_id res chain seq x y z
N MET A 1 16.04 5.97 -14.66
CA MET A 1 15.60 5.93 -16.08
C MET A 1 16.10 7.22 -16.75
N CYS A 2 17.18 7.17 -17.52
CA CYS A 2 17.72 8.36 -18.18
C CYS A 2 17.16 8.43 -19.59
N ILE A 3 16.13 9.26 -19.79
CA ILE A 3 15.51 9.48 -21.09
C ILE A 3 16.37 10.44 -21.91
N ARG A 4 16.60 10.10 -23.20
CA ARG A 4 17.51 10.84 -24.10
C ARG A 4 17.04 12.26 -24.45
N SER A 5 15.75 12.55 -24.37
CA SER A 5 15.17 13.83 -24.80
C SER A 5 14.13 14.35 -23.80
N THR A 6 14.14 15.67 -23.57
CA THR A 6 13.16 16.36 -22.71
C THR A 6 11.72 16.19 -23.21
N ARG A 7 11.51 16.06 -24.53
CA ARG A 7 10.18 15.78 -25.11
C ARG A 7 9.68 14.39 -24.71
N SER A 8 10.55 13.38 -24.81
CA SER A 8 10.23 12.02 -24.40
C SER A 8 10.02 11.92 -22.88
N ALA A 9 10.73 12.71 -22.08
CA ALA A 9 10.54 12.77 -20.64
C ALA A 9 9.16 13.36 -20.28
N LYS A 10 8.75 14.44 -20.94
CA LYS A 10 7.41 15.03 -20.77
C LYS A 10 6.30 14.04 -21.20
N GLN A 11 6.50 13.33 -22.31
CA GLN A 11 5.56 12.30 -22.77
C GLN A 11 5.45 11.14 -21.78
N ALA A 12 6.58 10.63 -21.27
CA ALA A 12 6.57 9.57 -20.26
C ALA A 12 5.84 10.00 -18.98
N LEU A 13 6.07 11.23 -18.52
CA LEU A 13 5.37 11.78 -17.37
C LEU A 13 3.85 11.88 -17.60
N PHE A 14 3.44 12.35 -18.78
CA PHE A 14 2.03 12.45 -19.14
C PHE A 14 1.35 11.08 -19.22
N ILE A 15 2.00 10.09 -19.86
CA ILE A 15 1.49 8.72 -19.93
C ILE A 15 1.34 8.12 -18.53
N ASN A 16 2.33 8.32 -17.65
CA ASN A 16 2.25 7.86 -16.27
C ASN A 16 1.10 8.52 -15.50
N ALA A 17 0.91 9.82 -15.66
CA ALA A 17 -0.17 10.56 -15.01
C ALA A 17 -1.56 10.09 -15.47
N VAL A 18 -1.77 9.97 -16.78
CA VAL A 18 -3.03 9.47 -17.35
C VAL A 18 -3.27 8.01 -16.95
N GLY A 19 -2.24 7.16 -17.01
CA GLY A 19 -2.34 5.76 -16.58
C GLY A 19 -2.69 5.63 -15.10
N SER A 20 -2.07 6.42 -14.23
CA SER A 20 -2.38 6.43 -12.80
C SER A 20 -3.82 6.89 -12.53
N ALA A 21 -4.27 7.95 -13.21
CA ALA A 21 -5.64 8.44 -13.09
C ALA A 21 -6.67 7.39 -13.54
N LEU A 22 -6.40 6.68 -14.64
CA LEU A 22 -7.25 5.59 -15.14
C LEU A 22 -7.31 4.43 -14.14
N ILE A 23 -6.17 4.02 -13.56
CA ILE A 23 -6.14 2.96 -12.57
C ILE A 23 -6.97 3.33 -11.35
N VAL A 24 -6.78 4.53 -10.79
CA VAL A 24 -7.56 5.01 -9.63
C VAL A 24 -9.05 5.04 -9.95
N PHE A 25 -9.43 5.54 -11.13
CA PHE A 25 -10.82 5.56 -11.57
C PHE A 25 -11.43 4.15 -11.62
N LEU A 26 -10.74 3.18 -12.26
CA LEU A 26 -11.21 1.79 -12.33
C LEU A 26 -11.30 1.14 -10.94
N SER A 27 -10.31 1.36 -10.07
CA SER A 27 -10.35 0.88 -8.68
C SER A 27 -11.53 1.45 -7.91
N SER A 28 -11.87 2.72 -8.12
CA SER A 28 -13.02 3.38 -7.50
C SER A 28 -14.33 2.76 -7.98
N LEU A 29 -14.45 2.48 -9.28
CA LEU A 29 -15.62 1.80 -9.85
C LEU A 29 -15.83 0.41 -9.27
N ILE A 30 -14.75 -0.37 -9.09
CA ILE A 30 -14.83 -1.69 -8.44
C ILE A 30 -15.40 -1.54 -7.02
N GLY A 31 -14.95 -0.55 -6.26
CA GLY A 31 -15.50 -0.28 -4.92
C GLY A 31 -17.01 0.02 -4.93
N VAL A 32 -17.48 0.82 -5.91
CA VAL A 32 -18.91 1.13 -6.06
C VAL A 32 -19.72 -0.12 -6.45
N ILE A 33 -19.19 -0.97 -7.34
CA ILE A 33 -19.84 -2.22 -7.75
C ILE A 33 -19.97 -3.19 -6.57
N ILE A 34 -18.89 -3.38 -5.80
CA ILE A 34 -18.89 -4.22 -4.60
C ILE A 34 -19.91 -3.69 -3.58
N TYR A 35 -19.97 -2.38 -3.37
CA TYR A 35 -20.95 -1.75 -2.49
C TYR A 35 -22.39 -2.01 -2.95
N ALA A 36 -22.68 -1.87 -4.26
CA ALA A 36 -24.00 -2.13 -4.80
C ALA A 36 -24.39 -3.62 -4.74
N TYR A 37 -23.42 -4.53 -4.88
CA TYR A 37 -23.64 -5.98 -4.82
C TYR A 37 -23.95 -6.47 -3.40
N TYR A 38 -23.23 -5.94 -2.39
CA TYR A 38 -23.41 -6.31 -0.98
C TYR A 38 -24.33 -5.35 -0.21
N ALA A 39 -25.19 -4.58 -0.90
CA ALA A 39 -26.08 -3.61 -0.27
C ALA A 39 -27.09 -4.24 0.70
N ASP A 40 -27.55 -5.46 0.39
CA ASP A 40 -28.58 -6.18 1.15
C ASP A 40 -28.03 -7.23 2.13
N CYS A 41 -26.79 -7.66 1.92
CA CYS A 41 -26.09 -8.60 2.79
C CYS A 41 -24.58 -8.39 2.73
N ASP A 42 -24.06 -7.70 3.75
CA ASP A 42 -22.63 -7.43 3.85
C ASP A 42 -21.86 -8.66 4.41
N PRO A 43 -20.90 -9.21 3.66
CA PRO A 43 -20.12 -10.37 4.08
C PRO A 43 -19.16 -10.05 5.24
N TYR A 44 -18.88 -8.77 5.49
CA TYR A 44 -18.07 -8.33 6.63
C TYR A 44 -18.87 -8.39 7.94
N THR A 45 -20.07 -7.78 8.01
CA THR A 45 -20.92 -7.85 9.23
C THR A 45 -21.44 -9.26 9.54
N THR A 46 -21.60 -10.11 8.52
CA THR A 46 -21.97 -11.53 8.71
C THR A 46 -20.80 -12.44 9.13
N LYS A 47 -19.60 -11.88 9.36
CA LYS A 47 -18.37 -12.60 9.77
C LYS A 47 -17.89 -13.66 8.78
N LYS A 48 -18.25 -13.54 7.50
CA LYS A 48 -17.64 -14.36 6.43
C LYS A 48 -16.21 -13.89 6.11
N LEU A 49 -15.89 -12.63 6.41
CA LEU A 49 -14.54 -12.07 6.31
C LEU A 49 -13.91 -11.84 7.68
N GLN A 50 -12.61 -12.12 7.77
CA GLN A 50 -11.80 -11.82 8.96
C GLN A 50 -11.34 -10.35 8.94
N GLU A 51 -10.96 -9.84 7.76
CA GLU A 51 -10.47 -8.47 7.57
C GLU A 51 -11.15 -7.81 6.37
N ILE A 52 -11.40 -6.49 6.46
CA ILE A 52 -12.10 -5.74 5.41
C ILE A 52 -11.30 -5.67 4.10
N ASP A 53 -9.97 -5.73 4.18
CA ASP A 53 -9.07 -5.65 3.04
C ASP A 53 -9.16 -6.89 2.12
N GLN A 54 -9.84 -7.96 2.56
CA GLN A 54 -10.06 -9.19 1.79
C GLN A 54 -11.34 -9.16 0.94
N ILE A 55 -12.10 -8.07 0.96
CA ILE A 55 -13.40 -7.99 0.27
C ILE A 55 -13.31 -8.14 -1.25
N VAL A 56 -12.28 -7.56 -1.87
CA VAL A 56 -12.09 -7.63 -3.33
C VAL A 56 -11.78 -9.06 -3.80
N PRO A 57 -10.79 -9.79 -3.22
CA PRO A 57 -10.55 -11.17 -3.63
C PRO A 57 -11.73 -12.09 -3.27
N TYR A 58 -12.45 -11.84 -2.18
CA TYR A 58 -13.67 -12.59 -1.84
C TYR A 58 -14.75 -12.43 -2.91
N PHE A 59 -15.04 -11.19 -3.32
CA PHE A 59 -16.00 -10.87 -4.38
C PHE A 59 -15.64 -11.55 -5.71
N VAL A 60 -14.35 -11.55 -6.08
CA VAL A 60 -13.89 -12.23 -7.30
C VAL A 60 -14.13 -13.74 -7.23
N MET A 61 -13.85 -14.37 -6.09
CA MET A 61 -14.08 -15.81 -5.92
C MET A 61 -15.58 -16.15 -5.97
N GLU A 62 -16.45 -15.29 -5.45
CA GLU A 62 -17.89 -15.50 -5.45
C GLU A 62 -18.50 -15.35 -6.85
N VAL A 63 -18.15 -14.29 -7.58
CA VAL A 63 -18.74 -14.01 -8.91
C VAL A 63 -18.10 -14.82 -10.03
N LEU A 64 -16.79 -15.09 -9.94
CA LEU A 64 -16.02 -15.74 -11.02
C LEU A 64 -15.63 -17.19 -10.67
N GLY A 65 -16.09 -17.72 -9.54
CA GLY A 65 -15.78 -19.07 -9.06
C GLY A 65 -16.17 -20.18 -10.04
N ASP A 66 -17.27 -19.99 -10.78
CA ASP A 66 -17.75 -20.94 -11.79
C ASP A 66 -16.79 -21.06 -12.99
N LYS A 67 -16.00 -20.01 -13.26
CA LYS A 67 -15.07 -19.95 -14.39
C LYS A 67 -13.66 -20.35 -13.94
N LYS A 68 -13.37 -21.64 -14.04
CA LYS A 68 -12.05 -22.22 -13.73
C LYS A 68 -10.92 -21.41 -14.38
N GLY A 69 -9.95 -21.00 -13.57
CA GLY A 69 -8.75 -20.25 -13.99
C GLY A 69 -8.87 -18.73 -13.91
N LEU A 70 -10.07 -18.16 -13.99
CA LEU A 70 -10.26 -16.71 -14.03
C LEU A 70 -9.90 -16.01 -12.68
N PRO A 71 -10.30 -16.55 -11.52
CA PRO A 71 -9.83 -16.03 -10.22
C PRO A 71 -8.30 -16.14 -10.06
N GLY A 72 -7.70 -17.19 -10.62
CA GLY A 72 -6.24 -17.38 -10.61
C GLY A 72 -5.50 -16.31 -11.43
N VAL A 73 -6.01 -15.98 -12.62
CA VAL A 73 -5.47 -14.89 -13.45
C VAL A 73 -5.60 -13.55 -12.73
N PHE A 74 -6.75 -13.27 -12.11
CA PHE A 74 -6.95 -12.07 -11.31
C PHE A 74 -5.88 -11.95 -10.21
N LEU A 75 -5.71 -13.01 -9.41
CA LEU A 75 -4.74 -13.01 -8.32
C LEU A 75 -3.30 -12.87 -8.83
N ALA A 76 -2.97 -13.50 -9.96
CA ALA A 76 -1.66 -13.37 -10.61
C ALA A 76 -1.39 -11.92 -11.06
N CYS A 77 -2.39 -11.22 -11.61
CA CYS A 77 -2.26 -9.81 -12.00
C CYS A 77 -2.02 -8.91 -10.78
N VAL A 78 -2.75 -9.12 -9.68
CA VAL A 78 -2.58 -8.35 -8.44
C VAL A 78 -1.17 -8.53 -7.87
N PHE A 79 -0.69 -9.77 -7.75
CA PHE A 79 0.66 -10.03 -7.26
C PHE A 79 1.73 -9.47 -8.21
N SER A 80 1.57 -9.60 -9.52
CA SER A 80 2.51 -9.04 -10.50
C SER A 80 2.62 -7.52 -10.36
N GLY A 81 1.49 -6.82 -10.24
CA GLY A 81 1.47 -5.37 -10.03
C GLY A 81 2.17 -4.97 -8.72
N THR A 82 1.83 -5.62 -7.62
CA THR A 82 2.42 -5.35 -6.30
C THR A 82 3.93 -5.62 -6.29
N LEU A 83 4.37 -6.75 -6.84
CA LEU A 83 5.79 -7.11 -6.92
C LEU A 83 6.60 -6.15 -7.79
N SER A 84 6.01 -5.61 -8.87
CA SER A 84 6.64 -4.59 -9.70
C SER A 84 6.95 -3.32 -8.91
N THR A 85 5.96 -2.83 -8.15
CA THR A 85 6.14 -1.64 -7.28
C THR A 85 7.18 -1.89 -6.20
N ILE A 86 7.08 -3.02 -5.47
CA ILE A 86 8.04 -3.37 -4.42
C ILE A 86 9.46 -3.46 -4.98
N SER A 87 9.65 -4.13 -6.11
CA SER A 87 10.96 -4.29 -6.75
C SER A 87 11.57 -2.92 -7.13
N SER A 88 10.77 -2.05 -7.75
CA SER A 88 11.23 -0.70 -8.12
C SER A 88 11.56 0.19 -6.92
N GLY A 89 10.79 0.06 -5.82
CA GLY A 89 11.01 0.76 -4.56
C GLY A 89 12.27 0.30 -3.84
N LEU A 90 12.44 -1.01 -3.66
CA LEU A 90 13.63 -1.60 -3.03
C LEU A 90 14.91 -1.27 -3.82
N ASN A 91 14.85 -1.33 -5.15
CA ASN A 91 15.99 -0.99 -6.00
C ASN A 91 16.37 0.49 -5.89
N SER A 92 15.39 1.38 -5.87
CA SER A 92 15.63 2.82 -5.69
C SER A 92 16.20 3.13 -4.31
N LEU A 93 15.66 2.51 -3.25
CA LEU A 93 16.14 2.69 -1.88
C LEU A 93 17.57 2.14 -1.71
N ALA A 94 17.86 0.97 -2.28
CA ALA A 94 19.22 0.42 -2.26
C ALA A 94 20.21 1.34 -2.99
N ALA A 95 19.82 1.92 -4.13
CA ALA A 95 20.65 2.89 -4.83
C ALA A 95 20.91 4.15 -3.98
N VAL A 96 19.88 4.69 -3.33
CA VAL A 96 20.00 5.84 -2.41
C VAL A 96 20.93 5.51 -1.24
N LEU A 97 20.79 4.34 -0.61
CA LEU A 97 21.68 3.94 0.49
C LEU A 97 23.13 3.80 0.03
N VAL A 98 23.39 3.26 -1.15
CA VAL A 98 24.76 3.10 -1.65
C VAL A 98 25.36 4.45 -2.05
N GLU A 99 24.61 5.32 -2.73
CA GLU A 99 25.10 6.63 -3.16
C GLU A 99 25.19 7.65 -2.02
N ASP A 100 24.13 7.81 -1.23
CA ASP A 100 24.02 8.89 -0.24
C ASP A 100 24.61 8.52 1.12
N VAL A 101 24.55 7.24 1.51
CA VAL A 101 25.08 6.77 2.81
C VAL A 101 26.47 6.17 2.60
N TYR A 102 26.60 5.10 1.82
CA TYR A 102 27.87 4.37 1.72
C TYR A 102 29.00 5.22 1.12
N LYS A 103 28.81 5.81 -0.07
CA LYS A 103 29.88 6.60 -0.71
C LYS A 103 30.22 7.88 0.07
N ARG A 104 29.21 8.57 0.61
CA ARG A 104 29.41 9.83 1.33
C ARG A 104 30.03 9.65 2.72
N LEU A 105 29.65 8.60 3.46
CA LEU A 105 30.20 8.35 4.82
C LEU A 105 31.54 7.61 4.80
N LEU A 106 31.75 6.65 3.90
CA LEU A 106 33.01 5.87 3.87
C LEU A 106 34.06 6.48 2.92
N GLY A 107 33.71 7.49 2.12
CA GLY A 107 34.64 8.19 1.23
C GLY A 107 35.31 7.30 0.18
N ARG A 108 34.78 6.09 -0.08
CA ARG A 108 35.35 5.12 -1.01
C ARG A 108 34.63 5.15 -2.34
N GLN A 109 35.38 5.51 -3.39
CA GLN A 109 34.98 5.33 -4.78
C GLN A 109 34.89 3.81 -5.06
N LEU A 110 33.68 3.32 -5.34
CA LEU A 110 33.46 1.93 -5.72
C LEU A 110 33.57 1.79 -7.24
N THR A 111 34.23 0.74 -7.71
CA THR A 111 34.15 0.32 -9.12
C THR A 111 32.71 -0.09 -9.46
N ASP A 112 32.22 0.23 -10.66
CA ASP A 112 30.85 -0.04 -11.12
C ASP A 112 30.38 -1.48 -10.86
N GLN A 113 31.25 -2.47 -11.07
CA GLN A 113 30.95 -3.89 -10.81
C GLN A 113 30.68 -4.18 -9.33
N ARG A 114 31.48 -3.58 -8.43
CA ARG A 114 31.31 -3.74 -6.98
C ARG A 114 30.09 -2.97 -6.48
N GLN A 115 29.83 -1.80 -7.05
CA GLN A 115 28.62 -1.04 -6.74
C GLN A 115 27.36 -1.83 -7.08
N GLY A 116 27.29 -2.45 -8.26
CA GLY A 116 26.15 -3.29 -8.64
C GLY A 116 25.95 -4.49 -7.72
N PHE A 117 27.04 -5.13 -7.27
CA PHE A 117 26.96 -6.24 -6.31
C PHE A 117 26.48 -5.79 -4.92
N ILE A 118 26.99 -4.66 -4.42
CA ILE A 118 26.56 -4.10 -3.13
C ILE A 118 25.09 -3.69 -3.19
N CYS A 119 24.65 -3.02 -4.25
CA CYS A 119 23.23 -2.68 -4.43
C CYS A 119 22.34 -3.92 -4.38
N LYS A 120 22.73 -5.03 -5.02
CA LYS A 120 21.97 -6.29 -4.95
C LYS A 120 21.87 -6.84 -3.53
N ILE A 121 22.96 -6.86 -2.78
CA ILE A 121 22.97 -7.31 -1.38
C ILE A 121 22.06 -6.43 -0.53
N VAL A 122 22.20 -5.10 -0.65
CA VAL A 122 21.38 -4.13 0.09
C VAL A 122 19.90 -4.32 -0.24
N SER A 123 19.53 -4.50 -1.51
CA SER A 123 18.14 -4.78 -1.92
C SER A 123 17.59 -6.05 -1.26
N VAL A 124 18.38 -7.13 -1.17
CA VAL A 124 17.94 -8.37 -0.51
C VAL A 124 17.75 -8.16 1.00
N LEU A 125 18.70 -7.49 1.66
CA LEU A 125 18.62 -7.19 3.10
C LEU A 125 17.41 -6.30 3.42
N LEU A 126 17.15 -5.28 2.60
CA LEU A 126 15.96 -4.44 2.71
C LEU A 126 14.67 -5.24 2.49
N GLY A 127 14.65 -6.18 1.54
CA GLY A 127 13.51 -7.06 1.33
C GLY A 127 13.20 -7.93 2.55
N VAL A 128 14.22 -8.54 3.16
CA VAL A 128 14.07 -9.30 4.41
C VAL A 128 13.58 -8.40 5.54
N PHE A 129 14.13 -7.19 5.65
CA PHE A 129 13.70 -6.22 6.65
C PHE A 129 12.23 -5.82 6.50
N VAL A 130 11.78 -5.54 5.28
CA VAL A 130 10.36 -5.24 4.99
C VAL A 130 9.48 -6.44 5.33
N MET A 131 9.92 -7.66 5.04
CA MET A 131 9.19 -8.88 5.42
C MET A 131 9.10 -9.09 6.93
N LEU A 132 10.09 -8.62 7.71
CA LEU A 132 10.00 -8.62 9.17
C LEU A 132 9.03 -7.54 9.67
N LEU A 133 9.00 -6.38 9.02
CA LEU A 133 8.09 -5.29 9.38
C LEU A 133 6.61 -5.62 9.15
N THR A 134 6.27 -6.52 8.21
CA THR A 134 4.87 -6.91 7.99
C THR A 134 4.22 -7.52 9.24
N TYR A 135 4.99 -8.19 10.10
CA TYR A 135 4.49 -8.68 11.40
C TYR A 135 4.03 -7.54 12.31
N VAL A 136 4.73 -6.41 12.29
CA VAL A 136 4.35 -5.22 13.07
C VAL A 136 3.09 -4.57 12.49
N VAL A 137 2.90 -4.63 11.17
CA VAL A 137 1.70 -4.10 10.49
C VAL A 137 0.42 -4.81 10.96
N SER A 138 0.50 -6.08 11.41
CA SER A 138 -0.66 -6.82 11.93
C SER A 138 -1.32 -6.19 13.17
N TYR A 139 -0.63 -5.29 13.87
CA TYR A 139 -1.19 -4.55 15.01
C TYR A 139 -1.92 -3.26 14.62
N PHE A 140 -1.85 -2.86 13.34
CA PHE A 140 -2.60 -1.73 12.81
C PHE A 140 -3.99 -2.19 12.39
N GLY A 141 -5.03 -1.41 12.72
CA GLY A 141 -6.42 -1.76 12.41
C GLY A 141 -6.70 -1.77 10.90
N SER A 142 -6.85 -0.58 10.30
CA SER A 142 -7.06 -0.48 8.84
C SER A 142 -5.73 -0.22 8.14
N ILE A 143 -5.31 -1.17 7.28
CA ILE A 143 -4.04 -1.09 6.54
C ILE A 143 -4.04 0.11 5.58
N LEU A 144 -5.18 0.36 4.90
CA LEU A 144 -5.34 1.51 4.00
C LEU A 144 -5.10 2.83 4.74
N ASN A 145 -5.78 3.04 5.86
CA ASN A 145 -5.66 4.28 6.64
C ASN A 145 -4.25 4.44 7.23
N ALA A 146 -3.65 3.36 7.71
CA ALA A 146 -2.28 3.37 8.21
C ALA A 146 -1.28 3.77 7.11
N THR A 147 -1.42 3.19 5.91
CA THR A 147 -0.56 3.48 4.77
C THR A 147 -0.69 4.93 4.30
N LEU A 148 -1.92 5.44 4.14
CA LEU A 148 -2.17 6.82 3.74
C LEU A 148 -1.61 7.82 4.76
N SER A 149 -1.77 7.51 6.06
CA SER A 149 -1.22 8.34 7.13
C SER A 149 0.31 8.36 7.11
N LEU A 150 0.95 7.21 6.90
CA LEU A 150 2.41 7.12 6.80
C LEU A 150 2.96 7.85 5.57
N PHE A 151 2.30 7.77 4.42
CA PHE A 151 2.68 8.58 3.26
C PHE A 151 2.57 10.07 3.56
N GLY A 152 1.49 10.51 4.23
CA GLY A 152 1.35 11.90 4.65
C GLY A 152 2.50 12.38 5.55
N VAL A 153 2.81 11.63 6.60
CA VAL A 153 3.82 12.00 7.62
C VAL A 153 5.26 11.99 7.07
N LEU A 154 5.55 11.15 6.07
CA LEU A 154 6.90 11.03 5.52
C LEU A 154 7.09 11.91 4.27
N GLU A 155 6.12 11.93 3.36
CA GLU A 155 6.22 12.67 2.10
C GLU A 155 5.91 14.16 2.27
N GLY A 156 5.05 14.53 3.22
CA GLY A 156 4.65 15.91 3.50
C GLY A 156 5.82 16.86 3.77
N PRO A 157 6.70 16.57 4.75
CA PRO A 157 7.85 17.40 5.09
C PRO A 157 8.85 17.53 3.93
N ILE A 158 9.08 16.42 3.22
CA ILE A 158 9.97 16.38 2.06
C ILE A 158 9.44 17.29 0.96
N MET A 159 8.16 17.14 0.61
CA MET A 159 7.48 17.99 -0.37
C MET A 159 7.52 19.46 0.06
N GLY A 160 7.28 19.75 1.34
CA GLY A 160 7.34 21.12 1.89
C GLY A 160 8.71 21.78 1.69
N VAL A 161 9.80 21.05 1.94
CA VAL A 161 11.17 21.56 1.70
C VAL A 161 11.45 21.76 0.21
N PHE A 162 10.96 20.87 -0.66
CA PHE A 162 11.09 21.03 -2.12
C PHE A 162 10.36 22.28 -2.62
N VAL A 163 9.11 22.49 -2.17
CA VAL A 163 8.31 23.67 -2.51
C VAL A 163 9.01 24.94 -1.98
N LEU A 164 9.52 24.92 -0.75
CA LEU A 164 10.28 26.03 -0.18
C LEU A 164 11.49 26.39 -1.05
N GLY A 165 12.29 25.39 -1.45
CA GLY A 165 13.47 25.59 -2.28
C GLY A 165 13.15 26.07 -3.71
N PHE A 166 12.00 25.69 -4.27
CA PHE A 166 11.62 26.08 -5.62
C PHE A 166 11.05 27.51 -5.69
N PHE A 167 10.17 27.88 -4.76
CA PHE A 167 9.45 29.16 -4.80
C PHE A 167 10.14 30.29 -4.03
N PHE A 168 10.96 29.97 -3.02
CA PHE A 168 11.56 30.97 -2.15
C PHE A 168 13.09 30.98 -2.31
N PRO A 169 13.65 31.82 -3.21
CA PRO A 169 15.10 31.89 -3.44
C PRO A 169 15.89 32.41 -2.23
N GLN A 170 15.20 32.99 -1.23
CA GLN A 170 15.77 33.49 0.03
C GLN A 170 15.84 32.41 1.12
N ALA A 171 15.43 31.18 0.83
CA ALA A 171 15.42 30.09 1.81
C ALA A 171 16.85 29.66 2.20
N ASN A 172 17.12 29.67 3.51
CA ASN A 172 18.41 29.30 4.06
C ASN A 172 18.46 27.80 4.42
N ARG A 173 19.64 27.16 4.30
CA ARG A 173 19.85 25.75 4.70
C ARG A 173 19.40 25.45 6.13
N ARG A 174 19.67 26.37 7.07
CA ARG A 174 19.24 26.22 8.47
C ARG A 174 17.71 26.27 8.62
N GLY A 175 17.05 27.18 7.90
CA GLY A 175 15.59 27.28 7.87
C GLY A 175 14.94 26.03 7.28
N ALA A 176 15.49 25.49 6.19
CA ALA A 176 15.02 24.25 5.60
C ALA A 176 15.16 23.05 6.54
N LEU A 177 16.30 22.91 7.24
CA LEU A 177 16.52 21.83 8.22
C LEU A 177 15.58 21.95 9.42
N VAL A 178 15.45 23.15 10.00
CA VAL A 178 14.55 23.37 11.14
C VAL A 178 13.10 23.15 10.72
N GLY A 179 12.69 23.66 9.54
CA GLY A 179 11.37 23.42 8.97
C GLY A 179 11.07 21.94 8.81
N PHE A 180 11.99 21.17 8.23
CA PHE A 180 11.83 19.72 8.06
C PHE A 180 11.63 18.96 9.37
N PHE A 181 12.49 19.21 10.38
CA PHE A 181 12.38 18.50 11.66
C PHE A 181 11.19 18.96 12.49
N THR A 182 10.81 20.24 12.42
CA THR A 182 9.62 20.75 13.11
C THR A 182 8.34 20.23 12.48
N SER A 183 8.22 20.20 11.15
CA SER A 183 7.05 19.60 10.48
C SER A 183 6.95 18.11 10.78
N LEU A 184 8.06 17.37 10.72
CA LEU A 184 8.09 15.94 11.06
C LEU A 184 7.67 15.70 12.51
N ALA A 185 8.12 16.52 13.47
CA ALA A 185 7.73 16.40 14.86
C ALA A 185 6.22 16.67 15.06
N VAL A 186 5.68 17.69 14.40
CA VAL A 186 4.25 18.04 14.45
C VAL A 186 3.40 16.94 13.83
N GLU A 187 3.79 16.41 12.67
CA GLU A 187 3.06 15.32 12.01
C GLU A 187 3.13 14.01 12.80
N LEU A 188 4.28 13.68 13.40
CA LEU A 188 4.40 12.54 14.32
C LEU A 188 3.52 12.73 15.56
N TRP A 189 3.44 13.94 16.12
CA TRP A 189 2.55 14.24 17.22
C TRP A 189 1.08 14.04 16.85
N ILE A 190 0.66 14.54 15.68
CA ILE A 190 -0.70 14.36 15.16
C ILE A 190 -0.99 12.88 14.91
N PHE A 191 -0.06 12.15 14.29
CA PHE A 191 -0.18 10.73 14.00
C PHE A 191 -0.32 9.88 15.27
N LEU A 192 0.56 10.08 16.26
CA LEU A 192 0.49 9.39 17.54
C LEU A 192 -0.77 9.76 18.30
N GLY A 193 -1.16 11.04 18.30
CA GLY A 193 -2.40 11.53 18.89
C GLY A 193 -3.64 10.88 18.27
N ALA A 194 -3.66 10.70 16.94
CA ALA A 194 -4.74 10.01 16.24
C ALA A 194 -4.83 8.53 16.65
N GLN A 195 -3.69 7.84 16.79
CA GLN A 195 -3.65 6.45 17.22
C GLN A 195 -4.07 6.26 18.68
N ILE A 196 -3.66 7.16 19.58
CA ILE A 196 -4.02 7.11 21.01
C ILE A 196 -5.50 7.41 21.22
N THR A 197 -6.04 8.40 20.51
CA THR A 197 -7.44 8.82 20.67
C THR A 197 -8.39 7.73 20.17
N LYS A 198 -7.92 6.72 19.41
CA LYS A 198 -8.73 5.68 18.75
C LYS A 198 -10.04 6.25 18.21
N LYS A 199 -9.99 7.48 17.71
CA LYS A 199 -11.04 7.97 16.83
C LYS A 199 -10.69 7.33 15.51
N GLN A 200 -11.02 6.03 15.41
CA GLN A 200 -11.44 5.45 14.15
C GLN A 200 -12.30 6.56 13.59
N MET A 201 -11.84 7.22 12.52
CA MET A 201 -12.77 7.94 11.69
C MET A 201 -13.77 6.85 11.40
N ALA A 202 -14.91 6.87 12.11
CA ALA A 202 -15.96 5.91 11.92
C ALA A 202 -16.17 6.08 10.44
N SER A 203 -15.70 5.09 9.67
CA SER A 203 -16.00 5.01 8.25
C SER A 203 -17.48 5.28 8.28
N VAL A 204 -17.92 6.39 7.66
CA VAL A 204 -19.34 6.69 7.54
C VAL A 204 -19.87 5.41 6.95
N SER A 205 -20.43 4.57 7.81
CA SER A 205 -20.89 3.27 7.40
C SER A 205 -22.09 3.69 6.62
N LEU A 206 -21.95 3.73 5.30
CA LEU A 206 -23.10 3.83 4.43
C LEU A 206 -24.08 2.78 4.95
N SER A 207 -25.37 3.12 4.97
CA SER A 207 -26.39 2.24 5.55
C SER A 207 -26.37 0.90 4.82
N LEU A 208 -25.64 -0.06 5.36
CA LEU A 208 -25.60 -1.43 4.88
C LEU A 208 -26.81 -2.11 5.52
N SER A 209 -27.70 -2.63 4.67
CA SER A 209 -28.85 -3.38 5.13
C SER A 209 -28.43 -4.83 5.38
N ILE A 210 -28.89 -5.41 6.49
CA ILE A 210 -28.73 -6.83 6.81
C ILE A 210 -30.07 -7.57 6.61
N ALA A 211 -31.08 -6.87 6.08
CA ALA A 211 -32.47 -7.32 6.07
C ALA A 211 -32.69 -8.61 5.25
N ASN A 212 -31.77 -8.98 4.36
CA ASN A 212 -31.92 -10.13 3.46
C ASN A 212 -30.81 -11.19 3.57
N CYS A 213 -29.99 -11.15 4.64
CA CYS A 213 -29.01 -12.21 4.89
C CYS A 213 -29.70 -13.50 5.39
N THR A 214 -29.93 -14.46 4.49
CA THR A 214 -30.57 -15.76 4.80
C THR A 214 -29.70 -16.70 5.64
N ASP A 215 -28.42 -16.38 5.87
CA ASP A 215 -27.48 -17.28 6.55
C ASP A 215 -27.37 -17.10 8.08
N ILE A 216 -28.09 -16.14 8.68
CA ILE A 216 -28.04 -15.94 10.15
C ILE A 216 -29.00 -16.89 10.88
N ALA A 217 -29.95 -17.53 10.19
CA ALA A 217 -31.02 -18.30 10.83
C ALA A 217 -30.73 -19.80 11.09
N ASN A 218 -29.62 -20.38 10.61
CA ASN A 218 -29.39 -21.83 10.74
C ASN A 218 -28.15 -22.23 11.56
N GLY A 219 -27.49 -21.28 12.24
CA GLY A 219 -26.33 -21.54 13.11
C GLY A 219 -26.68 -22.09 14.51
N ALA A 220 -27.96 -22.17 14.87
CA ALA A 220 -28.41 -22.79 16.10
C ALA A 220 -29.16 -24.09 15.78
N LEU A 221 -28.45 -25.21 15.95
CA LEU A 221 -28.94 -26.60 15.90
C LEU A 221 -29.19 -27.16 14.48
N THR A 222 -28.19 -27.86 13.89
CA THR A 222 -28.27 -29.32 13.66
C THR A 222 -26.99 -29.87 12.98
N ASN A 223 -26.30 -30.76 13.70
CA ASN A 223 -25.61 -31.99 13.27
C ASN A 223 -24.72 -32.02 12.01
N TRP A 224 -23.41 -32.09 12.28
CA TRP A 224 -22.37 -32.88 11.61
C TRP A 224 -22.73 -33.70 10.35
N THR A 225 -22.10 -33.37 9.22
CA THR A 225 -21.40 -34.37 8.39
C THR A 225 -20.13 -33.79 7.77
N THR A 226 -19.04 -34.44 8.14
CA THR A 226 -17.69 -34.39 7.60
C THR A 226 -17.66 -34.41 6.07
N SER A 227 -16.98 -33.45 5.45
CA SER A 227 -16.31 -33.63 4.15
C SER A 227 -15.15 -32.64 4.04
N THR A 228 -14.03 -33.12 4.55
CA THR A 228 -12.63 -32.88 4.18
C THR A 228 -12.43 -32.04 2.90
N VAL A 229 -12.12 -30.75 3.05
CA VAL A 229 -11.26 -30.03 2.11
C VAL A 229 -10.06 -29.55 2.90
N THR A 230 -9.00 -30.34 2.74
CA THR A 230 -7.68 -30.19 3.33
C THR A 230 -7.10 -28.80 3.14
N SER A 231 -6.70 -28.23 4.27
CA SER A 231 -5.72 -27.19 4.47
C SER A 231 -4.49 -27.36 3.57
N THR A 232 -4.37 -26.55 2.53
CA THR A 232 -3.08 -26.24 1.90
C THR A 232 -3.27 -24.97 1.09
N PHE A 233 -3.23 -23.80 1.74
CA PHE A 233 -2.77 -22.52 1.20
C PHE A 233 -2.87 -21.53 2.37
N LEU A 234 -1.76 -20.87 2.69
CA LEU A 234 -1.58 -19.87 3.76
C LEU A 234 -1.23 -20.44 5.15
N LYS A 235 -0.01 -20.96 5.25
CA LYS A 235 0.94 -20.46 6.24
C LYS A 235 1.92 -19.53 5.54
#